data_AF-G0MYU6-F1
#
_entry.id   AF-G0MYU6-F1
#
_cell.length_a   1.000
_cell.length_b   1.000
_cell.length_c   1.000
_cell.angle_alpha   90.00
_cell.angle_beta   90.00
_cell.angle_gamma   90.00
#
_symmetry.space_group_name_H-M   'P 1'
#
loop_
_entity.id
_entity.type
_entity.pdbx_description
1 polymer ?
#
loop_
_entity_poly.entity_id
_entity_poly.type
_entity_poly.pdbx_seq_one_letter_code
_entity_poly.pdbx_strand_id
1 'polypeptide(L)'
;MLTSFLLLSVIGKFELVYPKNYDCGPALTQLVCPGNTTPFDYQECNPEVRSECPSGFTCRKSANNSSGTTRYLCCESGRLTVADWFTEKQLTPDIIPQAPYTLLQTVNLAPASSLLRFPPIHVGDEVVVLSFTNYITGIVQSLTLTAQVNPGYVHVVTIIDPLYKPYAVLMNYNIIVGQPSQTINVTSSRFVAYLDNSASMPRMDSYRSEYVVLVYYTASQIFLDGATPSELATYHQNSNFVSEDMILGSTCSDTKCLFTNSALSPKLGQPLAGTVFYITTKNTVFTTSEDFTNASSYILSASLLSPLFLTFFMYYLL
;
A
#
# COMPACT_ATOMS: atom_id res chain seq x y z
N MET A 1 -25.87 -69.96 -4.43
CA MET A 1 -24.99 -69.23 -3.49
C MET A 1 -24.52 -67.96 -4.17
N LEU A 2 -25.08 -66.81 -3.77
CA LEU A 2 -24.69 -65.48 -4.24
C LEU A 2 -23.33 -65.11 -3.64
N THR A 3 -22.39 -64.66 -4.46
CA THR A 3 -21.15 -64.01 -4.01
C THR A 3 -21.24 -62.50 -4.22
N SER A 4 -21.18 -61.78 -3.10
CA SER A 4 -21.24 -60.33 -2.95
C SER A 4 -19.90 -59.62 -3.16
N PHE A 5 -20.06 -58.33 -3.44
CA PHE A 5 -19.14 -57.20 -3.44
C PHE A 5 -17.96 -57.26 -2.44
N LEU A 6 -16.78 -56.89 -2.94
CA LEU A 6 -15.59 -56.49 -2.19
C LEU A 6 -15.59 -54.96 -2.01
N LEU A 7 -15.68 -54.52 -0.75
CA LEU A 7 -15.35 -53.17 -0.30
C LEU A 7 -14.13 -53.32 0.62
N LEU A 8 -12.93 -52.89 0.19
CA LEU A 8 -11.76 -52.82 1.05
C LEU A 8 -11.69 -51.43 1.68
N SER A 9 -11.82 -51.36 3.01
CA SER A 9 -11.36 -50.23 3.80
C SER A 9 -9.87 -50.39 4.09
N VAL A 10 -9.10 -49.33 3.89
CA VAL A 10 -7.71 -49.23 4.35
C VAL A 10 -7.70 -48.22 5.50
N ILE A 11 -7.56 -48.75 6.71
CA ILE A 11 -7.33 -47.98 7.94
C ILE A 11 -5.84 -47.66 8.00
N GLY A 12 -5.48 -46.39 7.78
CA GLY A 12 -4.13 -45.86 7.99
C GLY A 12 -3.92 -45.44 9.44
N LYS A 13 -2.84 -45.95 10.05
CA LYS A 13 -2.35 -45.63 11.41
C LYS A 13 -2.23 -44.12 11.64
N PHE A 14 -2.88 -43.61 12.69
CA PHE A 14 -2.48 -42.38 13.36
C PHE A 14 -1.41 -42.75 14.41
N GLU A 15 -0.17 -42.28 14.23
CA GLU A 15 0.81 -42.24 15.30
C GLU A 15 0.55 -41.01 16.17
N LEU A 16 0.12 -41.25 17.40
CA LEU A 16 0.02 -40.23 18.45
C LEU A 16 1.44 -39.88 18.91
N VAL A 17 1.96 -38.74 18.45
CA VAL A 17 3.16 -38.12 19.02
C VAL A 17 2.77 -37.53 20.38
N TYR A 18 3.18 -38.19 21.46
CA TYR A 18 3.04 -37.64 22.82
C TYR A 18 3.90 -36.37 22.97
N PRO A 19 3.37 -35.28 23.58
CA PRO A 19 4.17 -34.10 23.83
C PRO A 19 5.27 -34.41 24.86
N LYS A 20 6.49 -33.95 24.56
CA LYS A 20 7.62 -33.99 25.49
C LYS A 20 7.27 -33.22 26.77
N ASN A 21 7.60 -33.81 27.92
CA ASN A 21 7.56 -33.18 29.23
C ASN A 21 8.25 -31.81 29.20
N TYR A 22 7.54 -30.75 29.57
CA TYR A 22 8.11 -29.43 29.79
C TYR A 22 8.66 -29.36 31.23
N ASP A 23 9.97 -29.17 31.33
CA ASP A 23 10.63 -28.67 32.54
C ASP A 23 10.08 -27.29 32.87
N CYS A 24 9.55 -27.11 34.08
CA CYS A 24 9.13 -25.81 34.61
C CYS A 24 10.36 -24.95 34.95
N GLY A 25 10.87 -24.23 33.94
CA GLY A 25 11.76 -23.08 34.14
C GLY A 25 11.03 -21.87 34.73
N PRO A 26 11.76 -20.82 35.18
CA PRO A 26 11.18 -19.73 35.96
C PRO A 26 10.13 -18.96 35.14
N ALA A 27 9.10 -18.47 35.83
CA ALA A 27 7.92 -17.80 35.27
C ALA A 27 8.26 -16.83 34.12
N LEU A 28 8.14 -17.31 32.88
CA LEU A 28 8.16 -16.48 31.69
C LEU A 28 6.95 -15.56 31.77
N THR A 29 7.19 -14.25 31.71
CA THR A 29 6.13 -13.26 31.56
C THR A 29 5.34 -13.64 30.31
N GLN A 30 4.10 -14.09 30.52
CA GLN A 30 3.26 -14.61 29.46
C GLN A 30 2.99 -13.48 28.46
N LEU A 31 3.38 -13.69 27.20
CA LEU A 31 3.04 -12.79 26.12
C LEU A 31 1.52 -12.82 25.92
N VAL A 32 0.89 -11.65 25.83
CA VAL A 32 -0.57 -11.52 25.74
C VAL A 32 -0.91 -10.68 24.53
N CYS A 33 -1.86 -11.18 23.73
CA CYS A 33 -2.41 -10.44 22.63
C CYS A 33 -3.11 -9.14 23.11
N PRO A 34 -2.99 -8.04 22.34
CA PRO A 34 -3.62 -6.79 22.72
C PRO A 34 -5.14 -6.90 22.79
N GLY A 35 -5.74 -6.10 23.68
CA GLY A 35 -7.18 -6.10 23.93
C GLY A 35 -7.71 -7.42 24.54
N ASN A 36 -6.86 -8.23 25.16
CA ASN A 36 -7.18 -9.57 25.67
C ASN A 36 -7.80 -10.49 24.59
N THR A 37 -7.39 -10.33 23.34
CA THR A 37 -7.77 -11.23 22.25
C THR A 37 -7.08 -12.59 22.37
N THR A 38 -7.61 -13.61 21.71
CA THR A 38 -7.06 -14.96 21.81
C THR A 38 -5.79 -15.10 20.95
N PRO A 39 -4.65 -15.53 21.51
CA PRO A 39 -3.49 -15.92 20.71
C PRO A 39 -3.78 -17.23 19.97
N PHE A 40 -3.27 -17.35 18.74
CA PHE A 40 -3.26 -18.64 18.03
C PHE A 40 -2.35 -19.64 18.76
N ASP A 41 -1.12 -19.20 19.01
CA ASP A 41 -0.13 -19.85 19.86
C ASP A 41 0.74 -18.78 20.54
N TYR A 42 1.73 -19.21 21.32
CA TYR A 42 2.70 -18.31 21.97
C TYR A 42 4.01 -18.20 21.18
N GLN A 43 4.02 -18.59 19.90
CA GLN A 43 5.18 -18.40 19.04
C GLN A 43 5.23 -16.95 18.58
N GLU A 44 6.44 -16.39 18.59
CA GLU A 44 6.64 -15.03 18.09
C GLU A 44 6.47 -15.02 16.57
N CYS A 45 5.76 -14.02 16.07
CA CYS A 45 5.66 -13.75 14.63
C CYS A 45 6.48 -12.50 14.26
N ASN A 46 6.81 -12.37 12.99
CA ASN A 46 7.42 -11.21 12.40
C ASN A 46 6.41 -10.51 11.46
N PRO A 47 5.98 -9.27 11.76
CA PRO A 47 5.00 -8.55 10.95
C PRO A 47 5.50 -8.22 9.53
N GLU A 48 6.81 -8.27 9.30
CA GLU A 48 7.43 -8.02 7.99
C GLU A 48 7.41 -9.26 7.09
N VAL A 49 7.24 -10.45 7.67
CA VAL A 49 7.24 -11.71 6.92
C VAL A 49 5.82 -12.08 6.52
N ARG A 50 5.69 -12.54 5.27
CA ARG A 50 4.42 -12.92 4.68
C ARG A 50 3.82 -14.15 5.36
N SER A 51 2.51 -14.06 5.63
CA SER A 51 1.64 -15.20 5.97
C SER A 51 2.14 -16.07 7.13
N GLU A 52 2.82 -15.48 8.13
CA GLU A 52 3.22 -16.24 9.32
C GLU A 52 2.01 -16.63 10.19
N CYS A 53 0.94 -15.82 10.17
CA CYS A 53 -0.27 -16.12 10.92
C CYS A 53 -1.31 -16.84 10.08
N PRO A 54 -2.05 -17.81 10.68
CA PRO A 54 -3.15 -18.49 10.01
C PRO A 54 -4.33 -17.55 9.77
N SER A 55 -5.24 -17.97 8.88
CA SER A 55 -6.46 -17.22 8.57
C SER A 55 -7.27 -16.89 9.84
N GLY A 56 -7.73 -15.65 9.96
CA GLY A 56 -8.44 -15.14 11.14
C GLY A 56 -7.53 -14.64 12.26
N PHE A 57 -6.22 -14.71 12.08
CA PHE A 57 -5.21 -14.16 12.98
C PHE A 57 -4.31 -13.18 12.22
N THR A 58 -3.78 -12.18 12.92
CA THR A 58 -2.80 -11.24 12.38
C THR A 58 -1.67 -11.02 13.38
N CYS A 59 -0.48 -10.70 12.88
CA CYS A 59 0.70 -10.53 13.70
C CYS A 59 0.64 -9.19 14.43
N ARG A 60 0.40 -9.22 15.75
CA ARG A 60 0.12 -8.04 16.60
C ARG A 60 1.13 -7.91 17.72
N LYS A 61 1.47 -6.68 18.07
CA LYS A 61 2.42 -6.38 19.15
C LYS A 61 1.85 -6.84 20.49
N SER A 62 2.61 -7.64 21.23
CA SER A 62 2.21 -8.13 22.56
C SER A 62 2.07 -6.97 23.56
N ALA A 63 1.01 -7.01 24.38
CA ALA A 63 0.69 -5.96 25.35
C ALA A 63 1.58 -5.99 26.61
N ASN A 64 2.04 -7.18 27.00
CA ASN A 64 2.88 -7.39 28.18
C ASN A 64 4.31 -7.67 27.76
N ASN A 65 5.10 -6.60 27.70
CA ASN A 65 6.51 -6.68 27.40
C ASN A 65 7.32 -5.98 28.50
N SER A 66 7.52 -6.70 29.61
CA SER A 66 8.35 -6.21 30.72
C SER A 66 9.85 -6.17 30.39
N SER A 67 10.28 -6.77 29.26
CA SER A 67 11.69 -6.83 28.86
C SER A 67 12.12 -5.74 27.87
N GLY A 68 11.24 -4.80 27.51
CA GLY A 68 11.52 -3.72 26.56
C GLY A 68 11.78 -4.17 25.11
N THR A 69 11.70 -5.47 24.82
CA THR A 69 12.00 -6.08 23.52
C THR A 69 10.71 -6.30 22.75
N THR A 70 10.42 -5.49 21.73
CA THR A 70 9.13 -5.56 21.01
C THR A 70 8.93 -6.97 20.44
N ARG A 71 7.90 -7.68 20.93
CA ARG A 71 7.51 -9.01 20.50
C ARG A 71 6.12 -8.97 19.88
N TYR A 72 5.89 -9.82 18.89
CA TYR A 72 4.59 -9.95 18.22
C TYR A 72 4.08 -11.38 18.33
N LEU A 73 2.76 -11.53 18.38
CA LEU A 73 2.07 -12.81 18.40
C LEU A 73 0.98 -12.82 17.33
N CYS A 74 0.66 -14.01 16.82
CA CYS A 74 -0.53 -14.20 16.00
C CYS A 74 -1.78 -14.13 16.88
N CYS A 75 -2.54 -13.06 16.72
CA CYS A 75 -3.68 -12.71 17.56
C CYS A 75 -4.96 -12.64 16.73
N GLU A 76 -6.08 -13.08 17.29
CA GLU A 76 -7.39 -13.07 16.62
C GLU A 76 -7.71 -11.67 16.06
N SER A 77 -8.03 -11.59 14.77
CA SER A 77 -8.28 -10.33 14.06
C SER A 77 -9.77 -10.01 13.88
N GLY A 78 -10.67 -10.97 14.10
CA GLY A 78 -12.12 -10.81 13.88
C GLY A 78 -12.81 -9.78 14.79
N ARG A 79 -12.13 -9.35 15.87
CA ARG A 79 -12.64 -8.36 16.83
C ARG A 79 -11.99 -6.98 16.69
N LEU A 80 -11.10 -6.79 15.72
CA LEU A 80 -10.42 -5.52 15.51
C LEU A 80 -11.39 -4.47 14.97
N THR A 81 -11.47 -3.35 15.67
CA THR A 81 -12.13 -2.15 15.15
C THR A 81 -11.24 -1.49 14.09
N VAL A 82 -11.82 -0.56 13.31
CA VAL A 82 -11.05 0.26 12.37
C VAL A 82 -9.91 0.99 13.08
N ALA A 83 -10.20 1.57 14.25
CA ALA A 83 -9.22 2.31 15.03
C ALA A 83 -8.07 1.41 15.47
N ASP A 84 -8.35 0.18 15.89
CA ASP A 84 -7.30 -0.77 16.30
C ASP A 84 -6.33 -1.06 15.14
N TRP A 85 -6.84 -1.31 13.93
CA TRP A 85 -6.00 -1.52 12.75
C TRP A 85 -5.08 -0.33 12.46
N PHE A 86 -5.62 0.89 12.51
CA PHE A 86 -4.85 2.10 12.19
C PHE A 86 -3.87 2.49 13.30
N THR A 87 -4.22 2.27 14.57
CA THR A 87 -3.34 2.57 15.70
C THR A 87 -2.24 1.53 15.86
N GLU A 88 -2.52 0.24 15.69
CA GLU A 88 -1.50 -0.81 15.77
C GLU A 88 -0.46 -0.69 14.65
N LYS A 89 -0.88 -0.18 13.49
CA LYS A 89 -0.01 0.17 12.36
C LYS A 89 0.67 1.53 12.50
N GLN A 90 0.52 2.22 13.63
CA GLN A 90 1.12 3.55 13.88
C GLN A 90 0.73 4.59 12.81
N LEU A 91 -0.40 4.40 12.13
CA LEU A 91 -0.92 5.34 11.15
C LEU A 91 -1.66 6.47 11.87
N THR A 92 -2.40 6.14 12.93
CA THR A 92 -3.14 7.11 13.76
C THR A 92 -2.58 7.12 15.20
N PRO A 93 -2.34 8.30 15.80
CA PRO A 93 -2.60 9.65 15.27
C PRO A 93 -1.44 10.24 14.45
N ASP A 94 -0.36 9.49 14.25
CA ASP A 94 0.91 10.07 13.81
C ASP A 94 0.93 10.58 12.37
N ILE A 95 0.40 9.80 11.43
CA ILE A 95 0.32 10.16 10.01
C ILE A 95 -1.05 10.75 9.69
N ILE A 96 -2.10 10.08 10.16
CA ILE A 96 -3.49 10.46 9.94
C ILE A 96 -4.06 10.87 11.31
N PRO A 97 -4.52 12.12 11.48
CA PRO A 97 -4.94 12.63 12.78
C PRO A 97 -6.05 11.82 13.47
N GLN A 98 -6.94 11.22 12.68
CA GLN A 98 -8.07 10.43 13.15
C GLN A 98 -8.26 9.19 12.28
N ALA A 99 -8.55 8.06 12.92
CA ALA A 99 -8.86 6.82 12.21
C ALA A 99 -10.15 6.97 11.37
N PRO A 100 -10.30 6.23 10.26
CA PRO A 100 -11.54 6.24 9.49
C PRO A 100 -12.76 5.81 10.32
N TYR A 101 -13.95 6.28 9.97
CA TYR A 101 -15.18 5.83 10.65
C TYR A 101 -15.49 4.34 10.43
N THR A 102 -15.17 3.82 9.24
CA THR A 102 -15.51 2.45 8.83
C THR A 102 -14.38 1.79 8.03
N LEU A 103 -14.41 0.45 7.93
CA LEU A 103 -13.54 -0.27 7.01
C LEU A 103 -14.11 -0.14 5.60
N LEU A 104 -13.23 -0.10 4.60
CA LEU A 104 -13.61 -0.40 3.24
C LEU A 104 -14.02 -1.88 3.13
N GLN A 105 -15.10 -2.15 2.42
CA GLN A 105 -15.53 -3.53 2.18
C GLN A 105 -14.58 -4.20 1.20
N THR A 106 -14.30 -3.53 0.08
CA THR A 106 -13.35 -4.03 -0.91
C THR A 106 -12.62 -2.89 -1.63
N VAL A 107 -11.37 -3.13 -2.00
CA VAL A 107 -10.61 -2.33 -2.96
C VAL A 107 -10.37 -3.16 -4.22
N ASN A 108 -10.65 -2.59 -5.38
CA ASN A 108 -10.34 -3.19 -6.68
C ASN A 108 -9.20 -2.40 -7.32
N LEU A 109 -8.10 -3.08 -7.63
CA LEU A 109 -6.97 -2.50 -8.32
C LEU A 109 -7.10 -2.66 -9.83
N ALA A 110 -6.48 -1.74 -10.56
CA ALA A 110 -6.27 -1.90 -11.98
C ALA A 110 -5.50 -3.21 -12.25
N PRO A 111 -5.94 -4.00 -13.24
CA PRO A 111 -5.35 -5.32 -13.48
C PRO A 111 -3.90 -5.22 -13.93
N ALA A 112 -3.06 -6.17 -13.48
CA ALA A 112 -1.65 -6.24 -13.91
C ALA A 112 -1.48 -6.57 -15.40
N SER A 113 -2.48 -7.21 -16.00
CA SER A 113 -2.54 -7.49 -17.44
C SER A 113 -3.99 -7.70 -17.87
N SER A 114 -4.27 -7.68 -19.17
CA SER A 114 -5.60 -8.05 -19.70
C SER A 114 -6.03 -9.48 -19.36
N LEU A 115 -5.08 -10.35 -18.96
CA LEU A 115 -5.28 -11.75 -18.64
C LEU A 115 -5.51 -12.01 -17.14
N LEU A 116 -5.16 -11.07 -16.27
CA LEU A 116 -5.29 -11.21 -14.83
C LEU A 116 -6.15 -10.09 -14.26
N ARG A 117 -7.30 -10.46 -13.68
CA ARG A 117 -8.05 -9.55 -12.81
C ARG A 117 -7.74 -9.87 -11.37
N PHE A 118 -7.48 -8.83 -10.59
CA PHE A 118 -7.35 -8.99 -9.14
C PHE A 118 -8.69 -9.36 -8.53
N PRO A 119 -8.73 -10.27 -7.54
CA PRO A 119 -9.90 -10.41 -6.71
C PRO A 119 -10.11 -9.10 -5.92
N PRO A 120 -11.34 -8.84 -5.45
CA PRO A 120 -11.58 -7.75 -4.51
C PRO A 120 -10.72 -7.92 -3.26
N ILE A 121 -10.01 -6.86 -2.87
CA ILE A 121 -9.06 -6.85 -1.76
C ILE A 121 -9.74 -6.35 -0.50
N HIS A 122 -9.59 -7.09 0.59
CA HIS A 122 -10.10 -6.77 1.92
C HIS A 122 -8.97 -6.29 2.84
N VAL A 123 -9.34 -5.92 4.07
CA VAL A 123 -8.38 -5.49 5.10
C VAL A 123 -7.46 -6.65 5.48
N GLY A 124 -6.16 -6.40 5.47
CA GLY A 124 -5.13 -7.38 5.82
C GLY A 124 -4.80 -8.37 4.70
N ASP A 125 -5.51 -8.32 3.56
CA ASP A 125 -5.21 -9.17 2.42
C ASP A 125 -3.80 -8.87 1.87
N GLU A 126 -3.21 -9.88 1.22
CA GLU A 126 -1.96 -9.73 0.49
C GLU A 126 -2.10 -10.25 -0.94
N VAL A 127 -1.83 -9.37 -1.91
CA VAL A 127 -1.85 -9.68 -3.34
C VAL A 127 -0.43 -9.95 -3.83
N VAL A 128 -0.20 -11.10 -4.44
CA VAL A 128 1.15 -11.50 -4.89
C VAL A 128 1.19 -11.74 -6.39
N VAL A 129 2.05 -10.99 -7.09
CA VAL A 129 2.12 -10.93 -8.56
C VAL A 129 3.53 -11.07 -9.11
N LEU A 130 4.31 -11.97 -8.51
CA LEU A 130 5.70 -12.24 -8.91
C LEU A 130 5.83 -12.73 -10.36
N SER A 131 4.79 -13.33 -10.93
CA SER A 131 4.76 -13.79 -12.32
C SER A 131 4.60 -12.67 -13.34
N PHE A 132 4.23 -11.45 -12.92
CA PHE A 132 4.00 -10.30 -13.80
C PHE A 132 5.15 -9.30 -13.67
N THR A 133 6.25 -9.57 -14.37
CA THR A 133 7.49 -8.80 -14.25
C THR A 133 7.39 -7.35 -14.71
N ASN A 134 6.31 -6.95 -15.38
CA ASN A 134 6.08 -5.56 -15.81
C ASN A 134 5.16 -4.80 -14.85
N TYR A 135 4.62 -5.47 -13.83
CA TYR A 135 3.76 -4.85 -12.85
C TYR A 135 4.60 -4.22 -11.74
N ILE A 136 4.41 -2.92 -11.54
CA ILE A 136 5.24 -2.10 -10.65
C ILE A 136 4.46 -1.64 -9.43
N THR A 137 3.20 -1.22 -9.61
CA THR A 137 2.38 -0.62 -8.54
C THR A 137 0.90 -0.90 -8.73
N GLY A 138 0.16 -0.96 -7.64
CA GLY A 138 -1.30 -1.10 -7.64
C GLY A 138 -2.02 0.23 -7.60
N ILE A 139 -2.69 0.57 -8.71
CA ILE A 139 -3.54 1.77 -8.77
C ILE A 139 -4.97 1.36 -8.46
N VAL A 140 -5.62 2.05 -7.52
CA VAL A 140 -7.04 1.84 -7.19
C VAL A 140 -7.90 2.18 -8.41
N GLN A 141 -8.74 1.25 -8.85
CA GLN A 141 -9.71 1.45 -9.94
C GLN A 141 -11.12 1.73 -9.40
N SER A 142 -11.53 0.98 -8.38
CA SER A 142 -12.79 1.20 -7.69
C SER A 142 -12.74 0.70 -6.26
N LEU A 143 -13.69 1.13 -5.45
CA LEU A 143 -13.83 0.72 -4.06
C LEU A 143 -15.29 0.54 -3.68
N THR A 144 -15.54 -0.29 -2.68
CA THR A 144 -16.87 -0.52 -2.11
C THR A 144 -16.85 -0.18 -0.64
N LEU A 145 -17.78 0.67 -0.23
CA LEU A 145 -17.95 1.14 1.14
C LEU A 145 -18.99 0.30 1.86
N THR A 146 -18.85 0.18 3.18
CA THR A 146 -19.81 -0.54 4.03
C THR A 146 -21.19 0.15 4.04
N ALA A 147 -21.23 1.47 3.86
CA ALA A 147 -22.45 2.28 3.78
C ALA A 147 -22.46 3.15 2.51
N GLN A 148 -23.65 3.55 2.06
CA GLN A 148 -23.80 4.46 0.92
C GLN A 148 -23.28 5.86 1.28
N VAL A 149 -22.62 6.50 0.31
CA VAL A 149 -22.19 7.90 0.38
C VAL A 149 -23.25 8.77 -0.27
N ASN A 150 -23.58 9.87 0.41
CA ASN A 150 -24.50 10.87 -0.12
C ASN A 150 -23.93 11.58 -1.37
N PRO A 151 -24.79 12.18 -2.20
CA PRO A 151 -24.33 12.97 -3.34
C PRO A 151 -23.36 14.07 -2.91
N GLY A 152 -22.26 14.23 -3.65
CA GLY A 152 -21.18 15.16 -3.33
C GLY A 152 -19.86 14.78 -4.01
N TYR A 153 -18.74 15.12 -3.37
CA TYR A 153 -17.40 14.84 -3.86
C TYR A 153 -16.69 13.83 -2.96
N VAL A 154 -16.11 12.82 -3.57
CA VAL A 154 -15.29 11.80 -2.92
C VAL A 154 -13.83 11.95 -3.35
N HIS A 155 -12.93 11.73 -2.40
CA HIS A 155 -11.48 11.74 -2.63
C HIS A 155 -10.89 10.45 -2.08
N VAL A 156 -10.07 9.79 -2.89
CA VAL A 156 -9.40 8.54 -2.55
C VAL A 156 -7.92 8.81 -2.49
N VAL A 157 -7.34 8.65 -1.31
CA VAL A 157 -5.90 8.79 -1.07
C VAL A 157 -5.33 7.40 -0.84
N THR A 158 -4.31 7.04 -1.60
CA THR A 158 -3.54 5.80 -1.46
C THR A 158 -2.13 6.16 -1.03
N ILE A 159 -1.69 5.62 0.09
CA ILE A 159 -0.33 5.79 0.61
C ILE A 159 0.39 4.45 0.46
N ILE A 160 1.59 4.48 -0.08
CA ILE A 160 2.47 3.32 -0.22
C ILE A 160 3.64 3.49 0.74
N ASP A 161 3.86 2.48 1.59
CA ASP A 161 4.92 2.43 2.60
C ASP A 161 4.93 3.66 3.53
N PRO A 162 3.84 3.90 4.28
CA PRO A 162 3.58 5.16 4.99
C PRO A 162 4.62 5.53 6.06
N LEU A 163 5.29 4.53 6.66
CA LEU A 163 6.19 4.69 7.81
C LEU A 163 7.68 4.79 7.44
N TYR A 164 8.06 4.41 6.22
CA TYR A 164 9.45 4.25 5.84
C TYR A 164 9.74 4.97 4.53
N LYS A 165 10.99 5.40 4.35
CA LYS A 165 11.44 5.87 3.04
C LYS A 165 11.98 4.69 2.22
N PRO A 166 11.76 4.67 0.91
CA PRO A 166 10.95 5.61 0.13
C PRO A 166 9.43 5.38 0.33
N TYR A 167 8.62 6.42 0.09
CA TYR A 167 7.15 6.36 0.20
C TYR A 167 6.46 7.09 -0.96
N ALA A 168 5.19 6.75 -1.20
CA ALA A 168 4.39 7.43 -2.23
C ALA A 168 2.99 7.78 -1.71
N VAL A 169 2.43 8.86 -2.23
CA VAL A 169 1.04 9.27 -2.00
C VAL A 169 0.38 9.55 -3.34
N LEU A 170 -0.70 8.82 -3.62
CA LEU A 170 -1.49 8.92 -4.83
C LEU A 170 -2.89 9.40 -4.45
N MET A 171 -3.42 10.42 -5.11
CA MET A 171 -4.74 10.94 -4.80
C MET A 171 -5.60 11.04 -6.05
N ASN A 172 -6.72 10.33 -6.03
CA ASN A 172 -7.84 10.55 -6.94
C ASN A 172 -8.85 11.46 -6.23
N TYR A 173 -9.03 12.69 -6.69
CA TYR A 173 -9.86 13.69 -6.00
C TYR A 173 -10.93 14.28 -6.91
N ASN A 174 -11.93 14.89 -6.30
CA ASN A 174 -13.12 15.43 -6.96
C ASN A 174 -13.90 14.38 -7.76
N ILE A 175 -13.99 13.15 -7.26
CA ILE A 175 -14.87 12.12 -7.84
C ILE A 175 -16.31 12.51 -7.54
N ILE A 176 -17.11 12.73 -8.57
CA ILE A 176 -18.50 13.16 -8.44
C ILE A 176 -19.39 11.96 -8.14
N VAL A 177 -20.11 12.04 -7.02
CA VAL A 177 -21.17 11.09 -6.67
C VAL A 177 -22.50 11.80 -6.86
N GLY A 178 -23.22 11.48 -7.93
CA GLY A 178 -24.48 12.16 -8.28
C GLY A 178 -25.72 11.61 -7.56
N GLN A 179 -25.65 10.40 -7.02
CA GLN A 179 -26.71 9.69 -6.30
C GLN A 179 -26.09 8.84 -5.20
N PRO A 180 -26.83 8.49 -4.13
CA PRO A 180 -26.31 7.61 -3.09
C PRO A 180 -25.70 6.33 -3.65
N SER A 181 -24.42 6.07 -3.36
CA SER A 181 -23.69 4.91 -3.88
C SER A 181 -22.76 4.31 -2.84
N GLN A 182 -22.71 2.97 -2.81
CA GLN A 182 -21.71 2.20 -2.05
C GLN A 182 -20.41 2.00 -2.84
N THR A 183 -20.52 1.92 -4.17
CA THR A 183 -19.36 1.68 -5.04
C THR A 183 -18.93 3.00 -5.68
N ILE A 184 -17.65 3.31 -5.53
CA ILE A 184 -17.02 4.49 -6.12
C ILE A 184 -16.02 4.03 -7.17
N ASN A 185 -16.21 4.51 -8.39
CA ASN A 185 -15.25 4.33 -9.47
C ASN A 185 -14.41 5.61 -9.60
N VAL A 186 -13.08 5.48 -9.68
CA VAL A 186 -12.19 6.63 -9.75
C VAL A 186 -12.02 7.20 -11.16
N THR A 187 -12.65 6.62 -12.19
CA THR A 187 -12.44 7.00 -13.60
C THR A 187 -12.75 8.46 -13.96
N SER A 188 -13.59 9.16 -13.19
CA SER A 188 -13.92 10.57 -13.40
C SER A 188 -13.19 11.51 -12.45
N SER A 189 -12.07 11.07 -11.87
CA SER A 189 -11.28 11.83 -10.91
C SER A 189 -10.32 12.81 -11.58
N ARG A 190 -9.83 13.76 -10.78
CA ARG A 190 -8.50 14.34 -10.98
C ARG A 190 -7.47 13.48 -10.26
N PHE A 191 -6.25 13.44 -10.76
CA PHE A 191 -5.17 12.66 -10.17
C PHE A 191 -3.96 13.53 -9.86
N VAL A 192 -3.37 13.33 -8.70
CA VAL A 192 -2.05 13.85 -8.32
C VAL A 192 -1.27 12.76 -7.62
N ALA A 193 0.05 12.75 -7.80
CA ALA A 193 0.95 11.79 -7.17
C ALA A 193 2.18 12.50 -6.60
N TYR A 194 2.67 11.99 -5.48
CA TYR A 194 3.93 12.38 -4.87
C TYR A 194 4.73 11.12 -4.60
N LEU A 195 6.00 11.13 -5.01
CA LEU A 195 6.92 10.01 -4.89
C LEU A 195 8.22 10.49 -4.24
N ASP A 196 8.48 10.06 -3.01
CA ASP A 196 9.74 10.33 -2.33
C ASP A 196 10.77 9.26 -2.69
N ASN A 197 11.72 9.60 -3.57
CA ASN A 197 12.88 8.77 -3.91
C ASN A 197 14.18 9.29 -3.25
N SER A 198 14.07 10.05 -2.16
CA SER A 198 15.27 10.53 -1.44
C SER A 198 16.07 9.41 -0.76
N ALA A 199 15.46 8.23 -0.59
CA ALA A 199 16.14 7.00 -0.25
C ALA A 199 15.94 5.96 -1.36
N SER A 200 16.94 5.11 -1.58
CA SER A 200 16.86 4.00 -2.53
C SER A 200 16.44 2.71 -1.84
N MET A 201 15.63 1.88 -2.50
CA MET A 201 15.38 0.53 -2.02
C MET A 201 16.58 -0.40 -2.29
N PRO A 202 16.93 -1.29 -1.34
CA PRO A 202 17.91 -2.33 -1.60
C PRO A 202 17.40 -3.29 -2.68
N ARG A 203 18.32 -3.93 -3.40
CA ARG A 203 17.97 -4.99 -4.34
C ARG A 203 17.43 -6.21 -3.59
N MET A 204 16.22 -6.63 -3.95
CA MET A 204 15.54 -7.79 -3.40
C MET A 204 14.95 -8.63 -4.53
N ASP A 205 14.70 -9.92 -4.29
CA ASP A 205 14.04 -10.79 -5.27
C ASP A 205 12.54 -10.46 -5.46
N SER A 206 11.98 -9.79 -4.46
CA SER A 206 10.62 -9.26 -4.47
C SER A 206 10.49 -8.09 -3.51
N TYR A 207 9.55 -7.20 -3.80
CA TYR A 207 9.21 -6.06 -2.97
C TYR A 207 7.81 -6.25 -2.40
N ARG A 208 7.67 -6.16 -1.08
CA ARG A 208 6.39 -6.16 -0.37
C ARG A 208 6.15 -4.73 0.13
N SER A 209 5.09 -4.11 -0.36
CA SER A 209 4.72 -2.76 0.04
C SER A 209 3.37 -2.74 0.76
N GLU A 210 3.27 -1.93 1.80
CA GLU A 210 2.05 -1.65 2.54
C GLU A 210 1.25 -0.56 1.84
N TYR A 211 -0.02 -0.85 1.56
CA TYR A 211 -0.95 0.09 0.95
C TYR A 211 -1.99 0.51 1.98
N VAL A 212 -2.11 1.81 2.21
CA VAL A 212 -3.18 2.42 3.00
C VAL A 212 -4.09 3.18 2.06
N VAL A 213 -5.36 2.76 1.97
CA VAL A 213 -6.36 3.45 1.15
C VAL A 213 -7.36 4.14 2.06
N LEU A 214 -7.55 5.44 1.84
CA LEU A 214 -8.43 6.32 2.61
C LEU A 214 -9.45 6.97 1.67
N VAL A 215 -10.69 7.05 2.14
CA VAL A 215 -11.78 7.71 1.43
C VAL A 215 -12.25 8.90 2.24
N TYR A 216 -12.24 10.08 1.63
CA TYR A 216 -12.74 11.32 2.20
C TYR A 216 -13.97 11.80 1.45
N TYR A 217 -14.84 12.51 2.15
CA TYR A 217 -16.03 13.13 1.58
C TYR A 217 -15.99 14.64 1.81
N THR A 218 -16.36 15.41 0.78
CA THR A 218 -16.60 16.84 0.91
C THR A 218 -17.91 17.22 0.19
N ALA A 219 -18.64 18.18 0.75
CA ALA A 219 -19.85 18.71 0.11
C ALA A 219 -19.54 19.55 -1.15
N SER A 220 -18.34 20.11 -1.21
CA SER A 220 -17.88 20.97 -2.31
C SER A 220 -16.60 20.43 -2.93
N GLN A 221 -16.35 20.81 -4.19
CA GLN A 221 -15.13 20.46 -4.90
C GLN A 221 -13.89 21.00 -4.17
N ILE A 222 -12.82 20.21 -4.12
CA ILE A 222 -11.50 20.64 -3.69
C ILE A 222 -10.81 21.37 -4.84
N PHE A 223 -10.48 22.64 -4.62
CA PHE A 223 -9.60 23.42 -5.49
C PHE A 223 -8.21 23.45 -4.86
N LEU A 224 -7.20 23.04 -5.61
CA LEU A 224 -5.80 23.13 -5.20
C LEU A 224 -5.23 24.37 -5.91
N ASP A 225 -4.94 25.42 -5.14
CA ASP A 225 -4.47 26.69 -5.67
C ASP A 225 -3.15 26.46 -6.43
N GLY A 226 -3.12 26.80 -7.72
CA GLY A 226 -2.01 26.50 -8.65
C GLY A 226 -2.39 25.59 -9.83
N ALA A 227 -3.60 25.05 -9.89
CA ALA A 227 -4.10 24.32 -11.07
C ALA A 227 -5.54 24.74 -11.39
N THR A 228 -5.70 25.59 -12.41
CA THR A 228 -7.00 25.67 -13.07
C THR A 228 -7.26 24.36 -13.83
N PRO A 229 -8.53 23.92 -13.95
CA PRO A 229 -8.92 22.71 -14.68
C PRO A 229 -8.35 22.52 -16.10
N SER A 230 -7.96 23.61 -16.77
CA SER A 230 -7.52 23.64 -18.16
C SER A 230 -6.01 23.56 -18.37
N GLU A 231 -5.19 23.76 -17.34
CA GLU A 231 -3.72 23.85 -17.51
C GLU A 231 -3.00 22.51 -17.31
N LEU A 232 -3.58 21.56 -16.58
CA LEU A 232 -2.98 20.23 -16.38
C LEU A 232 -3.11 19.30 -17.61
N ALA A 233 -3.99 19.63 -18.56
CA ALA A 233 -4.15 18.86 -19.80
C ALA A 233 -3.18 19.31 -20.92
N THR A 234 -2.43 20.40 -20.72
CA THR A 234 -1.63 21.04 -21.77
C THR A 234 -0.20 21.33 -21.33
N TYR A 235 0.43 20.41 -20.60
CA TYR A 235 1.82 20.59 -20.18
C TYR A 235 2.69 19.35 -20.46
N HIS A 236 2.71 18.95 -21.73
CA HIS A 236 3.92 18.44 -22.35
C HIS A 236 4.44 19.56 -23.25
N GLN A 237 5.72 19.91 -23.10
CA GLN A 237 6.47 20.91 -23.89
C GLN A 237 6.49 22.35 -23.33
N ASN A 238 7.22 22.58 -22.23
CA ASN A 238 8.32 23.57 -22.15
C ASN A 238 8.55 24.04 -20.70
N SER A 239 9.70 23.65 -20.16
CA SER A 239 10.34 24.05 -18.90
C SER A 239 9.87 25.37 -18.26
N ASN A 240 9.12 25.26 -17.15
CA ASN A 240 9.12 26.09 -15.93
C ASN A 240 8.18 25.41 -14.90
N PHE A 241 8.80 24.86 -13.86
CA PHE A 241 8.29 23.82 -12.97
C PHE A 241 7.29 24.37 -11.92
N VAL A 242 5.99 24.29 -12.22
CA VAL A 242 4.96 24.19 -11.17
C VAL A 242 4.27 22.84 -11.39
N SER A 243 5.02 21.77 -11.16
CA SER A 243 4.56 20.40 -11.32
C SER A 243 3.90 19.90 -10.04
N GLU A 244 3.10 18.85 -10.17
CA GLU A 244 2.28 18.17 -9.17
C GLU A 244 2.94 17.95 -7.79
N ASP A 245 4.28 17.93 -7.72
CA ASP A 245 5.09 17.84 -6.50
C ASP A 245 4.85 18.97 -5.49
N MET A 246 4.61 20.21 -5.94
CA MET A 246 4.39 21.34 -5.02
C MET A 246 3.02 21.27 -4.34
N ILE A 247 2.04 20.67 -5.01
CA ILE A 247 0.65 20.57 -4.54
C ILE A 247 0.55 19.63 -3.33
N LEU A 248 1.34 18.56 -3.35
CA LEU A 248 1.38 17.55 -2.29
C LEU A 248 2.48 17.82 -1.25
N GLY A 249 3.41 18.76 -1.50
CA GLY A 249 4.38 19.20 -0.51
C GLY A 249 5.80 18.71 -0.80
N SER A 250 6.41 19.24 -1.86
CA SER A 250 7.79 18.97 -2.28
C SER A 250 8.86 19.22 -1.21
N THR A 251 8.54 19.97 -0.15
CA THR A 251 9.43 20.21 1.00
C THR A 251 9.25 19.20 2.14
N CYS A 252 8.34 18.23 2.00
CA CYS A 252 8.08 17.26 3.06
C CYS A 252 9.08 16.11 3.06
N SER A 253 9.53 15.76 4.26
CA SER A 253 10.45 14.65 4.49
C SER A 253 9.76 13.31 4.68
N ASP A 254 8.48 13.30 5.05
CA ASP A 254 7.73 12.10 5.40
C ASP A 254 6.23 12.29 5.16
N THR A 255 5.50 11.18 5.21
CA THR A 255 4.04 11.13 5.05
C THR A 255 3.34 12.04 6.05
N LYS A 256 3.81 12.11 7.31
CA LYS A 256 3.21 12.98 8.34
C LYS A 256 3.27 14.45 7.95
N CYS A 257 4.41 14.93 7.46
CA CYS A 257 4.55 16.28 6.94
C CYS A 257 3.56 16.53 5.81
N LEU A 258 3.42 15.58 4.88
CA LEU A 258 2.50 15.71 3.75
C LEU A 258 1.05 15.89 4.22
N PHE A 259 0.59 15.09 5.18
CA PHE A 259 -0.76 15.20 5.75
C PHE A 259 -0.94 16.35 6.73
N THR A 260 0.14 17.03 7.15
CA THR A 260 0.06 18.20 8.05
C THR A 260 0.16 19.50 7.27
N ASN A 261 1.11 19.61 6.33
CA ASN A 261 1.57 20.87 5.74
C ASN A 261 1.19 21.06 4.26
N SER A 262 0.70 20.03 3.57
CA SER A 262 0.31 20.16 2.16
C SER A 262 -0.96 21.00 1.98
N ALA A 263 -1.19 21.47 0.76
CA ALA A 263 -2.45 22.14 0.40
C ALA A 263 -3.69 21.23 0.52
N LEU A 264 -3.50 19.91 0.60
CA LEU A 264 -4.57 18.94 0.84
C LEU A 264 -5.03 18.90 2.29
N SER A 265 -4.10 18.98 3.23
CA SER A 265 -4.32 18.79 4.66
C SER A 265 -5.55 19.55 5.18
N PRO A 266 -5.68 20.88 5.02
CA PRO A 266 -6.83 21.62 5.56
C PRO A 266 -8.15 21.36 4.82
N LYS A 267 -8.11 20.74 3.64
CA LYS A 267 -9.28 20.46 2.80
C LYS A 267 -9.86 19.06 3.05
N LEU A 268 -9.13 18.20 3.75
CA LEU A 268 -9.54 16.85 4.11
C LEU A 268 -9.94 16.80 5.59
N GLY A 269 -11.15 16.28 5.86
CA GLY A 269 -11.62 16.03 7.22
C GLY A 269 -11.19 14.66 7.75
N GLN A 270 -11.96 14.09 8.67
CA GLN A 270 -11.81 12.68 9.06
C GLN A 270 -12.13 11.76 7.86
N PRO A 271 -11.35 10.70 7.60
CA PRO A 271 -11.68 9.75 6.56
C PRO A 271 -13.02 9.05 6.85
N LEU A 272 -13.85 8.90 5.82
CA LEU A 272 -15.10 8.14 5.89
C LEU A 272 -14.83 6.64 6.07
N ALA A 273 -13.89 6.14 5.28
CA ALA A 273 -13.52 4.73 5.30
C ALA A 273 -12.04 4.56 5.00
N GLY A 274 -11.46 3.44 5.43
CA GLY A 274 -10.11 3.08 5.04
C GLY A 274 -9.82 1.60 5.15
N THR A 275 -8.71 1.18 4.56
CA THR A 275 -8.17 -0.18 4.66
C THR A 275 -6.66 -0.17 4.56
N VAL A 276 -6.04 -1.24 5.05
CA VAL A 276 -4.63 -1.55 4.88
C VAL A 276 -4.52 -2.93 4.25
N PHE A 277 -3.68 -3.09 3.22
CA PHE A 277 -3.39 -4.37 2.58
C PHE A 277 -1.97 -4.35 2.01
N TYR A 278 -1.49 -5.50 1.53
CA TYR A 278 -0.13 -5.64 0.99
C TYR A 278 -0.15 -6.02 -0.48
N ILE A 279 0.84 -5.51 -1.22
CA ILE A 279 1.14 -6.00 -2.57
C ILE A 279 2.59 -6.45 -2.60
N THR A 280 2.80 -7.68 -3.07
CA THR A 280 4.13 -8.25 -3.30
C THR A 280 4.37 -8.43 -4.80
N THR A 281 5.35 -7.69 -5.31
CA THR A 281 5.68 -7.57 -6.75
C THR A 281 7.15 -7.91 -7.00
N LYS A 282 7.51 -8.12 -8.28
CA LYS A 282 8.91 -8.31 -8.66
C LYS A 282 9.68 -6.99 -8.77
N ASN A 283 8.99 -5.92 -9.15
CA ASN A 283 9.56 -4.58 -9.30
C ASN A 283 8.88 -3.60 -8.34
N THR A 284 9.60 -2.55 -7.97
CA THR A 284 9.09 -1.48 -7.12
C THR A 284 8.88 -0.19 -7.91
N VAL A 285 7.95 0.66 -7.44
CA VAL A 285 7.74 2.03 -7.96
C VAL A 285 8.89 2.97 -7.56
N PHE A 286 9.67 2.58 -6.56
CA PHE A 286 10.75 3.37 -6.01
C PHE A 286 12.08 3.14 -6.71
N THR A 287 12.95 4.14 -6.67
CA THR A 287 14.31 4.00 -7.19
C THR A 287 15.08 2.94 -6.40
N THR A 288 15.73 2.03 -7.11
CA THR A 288 16.57 0.99 -6.51
C THR A 288 18.03 1.44 -6.46
N SER A 289 18.85 0.80 -5.62
CA SER A 289 20.29 1.09 -5.56
C SER A 289 21.04 0.89 -6.88
N GLU A 290 20.49 0.12 -7.83
CA GLU A 290 21.10 -0.10 -9.16
C GLU A 290 20.80 1.02 -10.15
N ASP A 291 19.69 1.75 -9.98
CA ASP A 291 19.37 2.88 -10.84
C ASP A 291 20.39 4.02 -10.66
N PHE A 292 20.95 4.15 -9.45
CA PHE A 292 22.02 5.11 -9.15
C PHE A 292 23.37 4.75 -9.78
N THR A 293 23.70 3.46 -9.89
CA THR A 293 24.98 3.02 -10.51
C THR A 293 24.93 3.10 -12.03
N ASN A 294 23.75 2.88 -12.63
CA ASN A 294 23.55 3.00 -14.08
C ASN A 294 23.46 4.45 -14.55
N ALA A 295 22.91 5.38 -13.76
CA ALA A 295 22.94 6.81 -14.11
C ALA A 295 24.37 7.37 -14.20
N SER A 296 25.30 6.79 -13.43
CA SER A 296 26.72 7.20 -13.38
C SER A 296 27.53 6.73 -14.59
N SER A 297 27.07 5.73 -15.35
CA SER A 297 27.79 5.18 -16.51
C SER A 297 27.49 5.88 -17.84
N TYR A 298 26.50 6.77 -17.88
CA TYR A 298 26.22 7.61 -19.06
C TYR A 298 27.03 8.92 -19.09
N ILE A 299 27.75 9.29 -18.02
CA ILE A 299 28.49 10.56 -17.94
C ILE A 299 29.97 10.40 -18.35
N LEU A 300 30.45 9.19 -18.65
CA LEU A 300 31.86 8.93 -19.02
C LEU A 300 32.07 8.38 -20.45
N SER A 301 31.12 8.55 -21.36
CA SER A 301 31.29 8.19 -22.79
C SER A 301 31.15 9.35 -23.78
N ALA A 302 31.04 10.59 -23.31
CA ALA A 302 31.01 11.78 -24.17
C ALA A 302 32.39 12.44 -24.40
N SER A 303 33.48 11.67 -24.26
CA SER A 303 34.82 12.13 -24.61
C SER A 303 35.51 11.07 -25.45
N LEU A 304 35.23 11.07 -26.76
CA LEU A 304 36.17 10.78 -27.85
C LEU A 304 35.40 10.77 -29.18
N LEU A 305 35.98 11.48 -30.17
CA LEU A 305 35.67 11.51 -31.61
C LEU A 305 34.80 12.68 -32.14
N SER A 306 35.53 13.75 -32.47
CA SER A 306 35.58 14.38 -33.81
C SER A 306 34.51 15.44 -34.22
N PRO A 307 34.93 16.68 -34.52
CA PRO A 307 34.14 17.70 -35.20
C PRO A 307 34.32 17.59 -36.72
N LEU A 308 33.42 16.92 -37.44
CA LEU A 308 33.51 16.79 -38.91
C LEU A 308 32.16 16.81 -39.65
N PHE A 309 31.15 17.47 -39.10
CA PHE A 309 29.82 17.59 -39.73
C PHE A 309 29.29 19.03 -39.81
N LEU A 310 30.17 20.00 -40.11
CA LEU A 310 29.77 21.41 -40.27
C LEU A 310 30.18 22.04 -41.62
N THR A 311 30.39 21.24 -42.66
CA THR A 311 30.71 21.72 -44.02
C THR A 311 29.77 21.22 -45.12
N PHE A 312 28.60 20.67 -44.80
CA PHE A 312 27.64 20.21 -45.82
C PHE A 312 26.40 21.09 -46.04
N PHE A 313 26.23 22.18 -45.27
CA PHE A 313 25.06 23.07 -45.40
C PHE A 313 25.33 24.43 -46.07
N MET A 314 26.54 24.66 -46.60
CA MET A 314 26.92 25.88 -47.35
C MET A 314 27.35 25.55 -48.79
N TYR A 315 26.60 24.71 -49.49
CA TYR A 315 26.80 24.47 -50.93
C TYR A 315 25.51 24.27 -51.75
N TYR A 316 24.34 24.55 -51.19
CA TYR A 316 23.04 24.40 -51.90
C TYR A 316 22.12 25.63 -51.84
N LEU A 317 22.70 26.81 -51.66
CA LEU A 317 22.01 28.10 -51.87
C LEU A 317 22.91 29.01 -52.71
N LEU A 318 23.02 28.68 -54.00
CA LEU A 318 23.36 29.56 -55.13
C LEU A 318 22.87 28.90 -56.41
#